data_AF-A0A418QAI8-F1
#
_entry.id   AF-A0A418QAI8-F1
#
_cell.length_a   1.000
_cell.length_b   1.000
_cell.length_c   1.000
_cell.angle_alpha   90.00
_cell.angle_beta   90.00
_cell.angle_gamma   90.00
#
_symmetry.space_group_name_H-M   'P 1'
#
loop_
_entity.id
_entity.type
_entity.pdbx_description
1 polymer ?
#
loop_
_entity_poly.entity_id
_entity_poly.type
_entity_poly.pdbx_seq_one_letter_code
_entity_poly.pdbx_strand_id
1 'polypeptide(L)'
;MLKAHEWLAQVADILDLPQEVQRSGVKPILDLTKDVAHNRSRPSAPVTAFLVGLAAGLNSADRSPEALQEAIEQALAPVAEAAR
;
A
#
# COMPACT_ATOMS: atom_id res chain seq x y z
N MET A 1 4.89 3.00 -23.20
CA MET A 1 4.17 3.12 -21.92
C MET A 1 5.15 2.66 -20.84
N LEU A 2 5.31 3.41 -19.75
CA LEU A 2 6.18 2.98 -18.64
C LEU A 2 5.69 1.66 -18.07
N LYS A 3 6.61 0.78 -17.65
CA LYS A 3 6.27 -0.39 -16.85
C LYS A 3 5.78 0.06 -15.48
N ALA A 4 4.98 -0.77 -14.82
CA ALA A 4 4.41 -0.44 -13.51
C ALA A 4 5.47 -0.01 -12.48
N HIS A 5 6.62 -0.70 -12.41
CA HIS A 5 7.69 -0.33 -11.49
C HIS A 5 8.37 1.00 -11.86
N GLU A 6 8.48 1.33 -13.14
CA GLU A 6 9.06 2.62 -13.59
C GLU A 6 8.11 3.77 -13.27
N TRP A 7 6.81 3.56 -13.44
CA TRP A 7 5.79 4.53 -13.04
C TRP A 7 5.77 4.74 -11.52
N LEU A 8 5.83 3.66 -10.73
CA LEU A 8 5.83 3.76 -9.27
C LEU A 8 7.09 4.46 -8.74
N ALA A 9 8.26 4.24 -9.36
CA ALA A 9 9.48 4.97 -9.03
C ALA A 9 9.33 6.48 -9.29
N GLN A 10 8.75 6.85 -10.43
CA GLN A 10 8.48 8.26 -10.76
C GLN A 10 7.49 8.90 -9.78
N VAL A 11 6.44 8.18 -9.37
CA VAL A 11 5.49 8.67 -8.37
C VAL A 11 6.14 8.84 -7.00
N ALA A 12 7.03 7.92 -6.60
CA ALA A 12 7.80 8.05 -5.36
C ALA A 12 8.66 9.32 -5.37
N ASP A 13 9.32 9.62 -6.49
CA ASP A 13 10.09 10.85 -6.66
C ASP A 13 9.21 12.12 -6.60
N ILE A 14 8.04 12.12 -7.26
CA ILE A 14 7.10 13.26 -7.24
C ILE A 14 6.60 13.58 -5.82
N LEU A 15 6.51 12.56 -4.98
CA LEU A 15 5.96 12.67 -3.62
C LEU A 15 7.05 12.74 -2.54
N ASP A 16 8.33 12.84 -2.92
CA ASP A 16 9.48 12.83 -2.02
C ASP A 16 9.49 11.62 -1.06
N LEU A 17 9.16 10.43 -1.58
CA LEU A 17 9.13 9.17 -0.82
C LEU A 17 10.44 8.36 -0.97
N PRO A 18 10.87 7.62 0.07
CA PRO A 18 12.01 6.72 -0.05
C PRO A 18 11.78 5.64 -1.12
N GLN A 19 12.79 5.39 -1.95
CA GLN A 19 12.72 4.45 -3.07
C GLN A 19 12.55 2.99 -2.60
N GLU A 20 12.85 2.68 -1.35
CA GLU A 20 12.68 1.38 -0.71
C GLU A 20 11.19 1.02 -0.54
N VAL A 21 10.33 2.03 -0.35
CA VAL A 21 8.88 1.86 -0.12
C VAL A 21 8.19 1.14 -1.28
N GLN A 22 8.64 1.40 -2.51
CA GLN A 22 8.08 0.74 -3.70
C GLN A 22 8.44 -0.75 -3.79
N ARG A 23 9.53 -1.20 -3.12
CA ARG A 23 10.05 -2.56 -3.29
C ARG A 23 9.35 -3.55 -2.37
N SER A 24 9.07 -3.15 -1.13
CA SER A 24 8.45 -4.00 -0.11
C SER A 24 6.93 -3.85 -0.04
N GLY A 25 6.40 -2.64 -0.20
CA GLY A 25 4.98 -2.34 0.02
C GLY A 25 4.04 -2.71 -1.14
N VAL A 26 4.57 -2.85 -2.38
CA VAL A 26 3.72 -2.97 -3.58
C VAL A 26 3.02 -4.32 -3.65
N LYS A 27 3.73 -5.44 -3.49
CA LYS A 27 3.12 -6.77 -3.64
C LYS A 27 1.99 -7.01 -2.62
N PRO A 28 2.16 -6.74 -1.32
CA PRO A 28 1.09 -6.91 -0.34
C PRO A 28 -0.17 -6.08 -0.65
N ILE A 29 0.00 -4.84 -1.10
CA ILE A 29 -1.12 -3.98 -1.52
C ILE A 29 -1.83 -4.55 -2.75
N LEU A 30 -1.09 -5.04 -3.75
CA LEU A 30 -1.68 -5.66 -4.93
C LEU A 30 -2.44 -6.95 -4.59
N ASP A 31 -1.91 -7.78 -3.71
CA ASP A 31 -2.61 -8.99 -3.22
C ASP A 31 -3.89 -8.62 -2.47
N LEU A 32 -3.86 -7.60 -1.59
CA LEU A 32 -5.05 -7.10 -0.91
C LEU A 32 -6.11 -6.58 -1.89
N THR A 33 -5.70 -5.73 -2.85
CA THR A 33 -6.66 -5.16 -3.82
C THR A 33 -7.29 -6.24 -4.68
N LYS A 34 -6.54 -7.30 -5.02
CA LYS A 34 -7.06 -8.49 -5.71
C LYS A 34 -8.15 -9.16 -4.87
N ASP A 35 -7.91 -9.42 -3.60
CA ASP A 35 -8.87 -10.10 -2.72
C ASP A 35 -10.15 -9.26 -2.52
N VAL A 36 -9.99 -7.96 -2.24
CA VAL A 36 -11.12 -7.03 -2.10
C VAL A 36 -11.96 -6.94 -3.38
N ALA A 37 -11.30 -6.88 -4.55
CA ALA A 37 -11.98 -6.80 -5.83
C ALA A 37 -12.80 -8.07 -6.14
N HIS A 38 -12.32 -9.24 -5.69
CA HIS A 38 -13.01 -10.52 -5.89
C HIS A 38 -14.15 -10.76 -4.90
N ASN A 39 -13.94 -10.46 -3.62
CA ASN A 39 -14.85 -10.88 -2.54
C ASN A 39 -15.80 -9.78 -2.06
N ARG A 40 -15.49 -8.51 -2.32
CA ARG A 40 -16.31 -7.36 -1.87
C ARG A 40 -16.88 -6.61 -3.06
N SER A 41 -16.07 -5.79 -3.72
CA SER A 41 -16.43 -5.09 -4.95
C SER A 41 -15.19 -4.50 -5.62
N ARG A 42 -15.22 -4.39 -6.95
CA ARG A 42 -14.13 -3.75 -7.70
C ARG A 42 -13.88 -2.28 -7.28
N PRO A 43 -14.91 -1.44 -7.04
CA PRO A 43 -14.70 -0.09 -6.50
C PRO A 43 -14.09 -0.05 -5.10
N SER A 44 -14.33 -1.07 -4.27
CA SER A 44 -13.77 -1.12 -2.91
C SER A 44 -12.25 -1.28 -2.92
N ALA A 45 -11.66 -1.97 -3.91
CA ALA A 45 -10.23 -2.24 -3.95
C ALA A 45 -9.34 -0.98 -3.85
N PRO A 46 -9.47 0.05 -4.72
CA PRO A 46 -8.67 1.26 -4.59
C PRO A 46 -8.98 2.06 -3.33
N VAL A 47 -10.23 2.06 -2.85
CA VAL A 47 -10.63 2.77 -1.61
C VAL A 47 -9.99 2.10 -0.39
N THR A 48 -9.95 0.77 -0.35
CA THR A 48 -9.28 0.02 0.71
C THR A 48 -7.77 0.28 0.72
N ALA A 49 -7.11 0.29 -0.44
CA ALA A 49 -5.68 0.61 -0.53
C ALA A 49 -5.38 2.03 -0.02
N PHE A 50 -6.22 3.01 -0.34
CA PHE A 50 -6.11 4.37 0.18
C PHE A 50 -6.24 4.41 1.71
N LEU A 51 -7.23 3.72 2.28
CA LEU A 51 -7.43 3.69 3.74
C LEU A 51 -6.28 3.01 4.49
N VAL A 52 -5.71 1.94 3.93
CA VAL A 52 -4.50 1.30 4.48
C VAL A 52 -3.34 2.27 4.47
N GLY A 53 -3.10 2.96 3.35
CA GLY A 53 -2.05 3.97 3.24
C GLY A 53 -2.25 5.13 4.23
N LEU A 54 -3.50 5.59 4.40
CA LEU A 54 -3.87 6.63 5.35
C LEU A 54 -3.61 6.18 6.80
N ALA A 55 -4.01 4.96 7.16
CA ALA A 55 -3.77 4.40 8.48
C ALA A 55 -2.27 4.22 8.75
N ALA A 56 -1.49 3.74 7.78
CA ALA A 56 -0.04 3.62 7.91
C ALA A 56 0.61 5.00 8.13
N GLY A 57 0.21 6.02 7.36
CA GLY A 57 0.73 7.38 7.51
C GLY A 57 0.39 8.03 8.86
N LEU A 58 -0.77 7.71 9.44
CA LEU A 58 -1.18 8.22 10.76
C LEU A 58 -0.47 7.52 11.93
N ASN A 59 -0.01 6.28 11.75
CA ASN A 59 0.59 5.46 12.80
C ASN A 59 2.12 5.32 12.69
N SER A 60 2.73 5.81 11.60
CA SER A 60 4.19 5.77 11.43
C SER A 60 4.87 6.68 12.44
N ALA A 61 5.75 6.12 13.27
CA ALA A 61 6.47 6.85 14.32
C ALA A 61 7.43 7.90 13.76
N ASP A 62 8.02 7.63 12.59
CA ASP A 62 8.82 8.56 11.80
C ASP A 62 8.67 8.27 10.29
N ARG A 63 9.45 8.94 9.43
CA ARG A 63 9.46 8.70 7.97
C ARG A 63 10.49 7.65 7.53
N SER A 64 11.03 6.84 8.44
CA SER A 64 11.95 5.77 8.06
C SER A 64 11.23 4.72 7.22
N PRO A 65 11.93 4.10 6.25
CA PRO A 65 11.38 2.98 5.49
C PRO A 65 10.88 1.84 6.39
N GLU A 66 11.57 1.58 7.49
CA GLU A 66 11.24 0.53 8.45
C GLU A 66 9.93 0.83 9.20
N ALA A 67 9.78 2.04 9.76
CA ALA A 67 8.56 2.43 10.46
C ALA A 67 7.34 2.45 9.52
N LEU A 68 7.53 2.91 8.28
CA LEU A 68 6.46 2.90 7.28
C LEU A 68 6.07 1.46 6.89
N GLN A 69 7.04 0.58 6.72
CA GLN A 69 6.79 -0.84 6.43
C GLN A 69 6.01 -1.50 7.56
N GLU A 70 6.42 -1.29 8.81
CA GLU A 70 5.72 -1.81 9.99
C GLU A 70 4.28 -1.27 10.05
N ALA A 71 4.08 0.03 9.86
CA ALA A 71 2.75 0.64 9.87
C ALA A 71 1.85 0.14 8.74
N ILE A 72 2.41 -0.14 7.55
CA ILE A 72 1.69 -0.78 6.44
C ILE A 72 1.27 -2.21 6.83
N GLU A 73 2.18 -3.01 7.39
CA GLU A 73 1.88 -4.39 7.80
C GLU A 73 0.79 -4.43 8.88
N GLN A 74 0.88 -3.55 9.89
CA GLN A 74 -0.13 -3.41 10.94
C GLN A 74 -1.51 -3.00 10.38
N ALA A 75 -1.55 -2.12 9.37
CA ALA A 75 -2.78 -1.71 8.71
C ALA A 75 -3.34 -2.80 7.77
N LEU A 76 -2.47 -3.56 7.10
CA LEU A 76 -2.86 -4.59 6.12
C LEU A 76 -3.49 -5.81 6.77
N ALA A 77 -2.94 -6.30 7.88
CA ALA A 77 -3.33 -7.58 8.48
C ALA A 77 -4.85 -7.71 8.76
N PRO A 78 -5.50 -6.80 9.50
CA PRO A 78 -6.93 -6.92 9.78
C PRO A 78 -7.81 -6.75 8.54
N VAL A 79 -7.35 -5.93 7.57
CA VAL A 79 -8.09 -5.67 6.34
C VAL A 79 -8.04 -6.86 5.39
N ALA A 80 -6.88 -7.52 5.30
CA ALA A 80 -6.71 -8.75 4.52
C ALA A 80 -7.57 -9.89 5.07
N GLU A 81 -7.70 -10.02 6.39
CA GLU A 81 -8.62 -10.96 7.02
C GLU A 81 -10.08 -10.64 6.68
N ALA A 82 -10.48 -9.37 6.79
CA ALA A 82 -11.83 -8.93 6.43
C ALA A 82 -12.13 -8.98 4.91
N ALA A 83 -11.11 -9.11 4.05
CA ALA A 83 -11.27 -9.23 2.61
C ALA A 83 -11.46 -10.66 2.13
N ARG A 84 -11.21 -11.66 2.97
CA ARG A 84 -11.54 -13.08 2.71
C ARG A 84 -13.05 -13.33 2.89
#